data_AF-V6MDV8-F1
#
_entry.id   AF-V6MDV8-F1
#
_cell.length_a   1.000
_cell.length_b   1.000
_cell.length_c   1.000
_cell.angle_alpha   90.00
_cell.angle_beta   90.00
_cell.angle_gamma   90.00
#
_symmetry.space_group_name_H-M   'P 1'
#
loop_
_entity.id
_entity.type
_entity.pdbx_description
1 polymer ?
#
loop_
_entity_poly.entity_id
_entity_poly.type
_entity_poly.pdbx_seq_one_letter_code
_entity_poly.pdbx_strand_id
1 'polypeptide(L)'
;MKKMVSSVLALSLLLGGVSVAGAEAKQDKSAAQEVRKQNKEAKQQEKWTKAVEEATKLGLGTDGKTLEQLKLEIKAKHEEQQQARLAKFTAKADKLGIETAGKTGKEIKAAIKAFHAERKETLLQKVSEKADKLGIETSGKSIKQIKADVKAKQAEQKQEKIAKLTEKASELQIETTGLTVKEVKAAIKETKAAQKEANKAAKKEAKKEAKKEAKKA
;
A
#
# COMPACT_ATOMS: atom_id res chain seq x y z
N MET A 1 -8.43 61.66 2.80
CA MET A 1 -7.43 62.71 3.11
C MET A 1 -6.04 62.13 2.86
N LYS A 2 -5.33 62.62 1.82
CA LYS A 2 -4.02 63.32 1.90
C LYS A 2 -2.86 62.40 2.38
N LYS A 3 -1.72 62.14 1.69
CA LYS A 3 -1.00 62.72 0.51
C LYS A 3 -0.04 61.63 -0.05
N MET A 4 0.08 61.43 -1.38
CA MET A 4 1.18 61.86 -2.30
C MET A 4 2.64 61.64 -1.80
N VAL A 5 3.51 61.02 -2.61
CA VAL A 5 4.55 61.70 -3.45
C VAL A 5 5.47 60.66 -4.14
N SER A 6 5.70 60.91 -5.43
CA SER A 6 6.61 60.27 -6.38
C SER A 6 8.08 60.62 -6.11
N SER A 7 9.04 59.76 -6.49
CA SER A 7 10.39 60.22 -6.83
C SER A 7 10.98 59.39 -7.96
N VAL A 8 10.94 60.00 -9.15
CA VAL A 8 11.81 59.73 -10.30
C VAL A 8 13.27 59.89 -9.85
N LEU A 9 14.14 58.95 -10.23
CA LEU A 9 15.57 59.21 -10.34
C LEU A 9 16.05 58.72 -11.71
N ALA A 10 16.14 59.67 -12.64
CA ALA A 10 16.86 59.53 -13.88
C ALA A 10 18.37 59.46 -13.57
N LEU A 11 19.07 58.49 -14.15
CA LEU A 11 20.53 58.53 -14.29
C LEU A 11 20.89 58.24 -15.75
N SER A 12 20.76 59.26 -16.58
CA SER A 12 21.51 59.38 -17.83
C SER A 12 22.95 59.75 -17.46
N LEU A 13 23.88 58.84 -17.68
CA LEU A 13 25.31 59.17 -17.73
C LEU A 13 25.87 58.71 -19.07
N LEU A 14 26.14 59.73 -19.88
CA LEU A 14 26.69 59.68 -21.22
C LEU A 14 28.14 60.15 -21.09
N LEU A 15 29.09 59.22 -21.14
CA LEU A 15 30.53 59.45 -21.38
C LEU A 15 30.99 58.20 -22.16
N GLY A 16 31.40 58.27 -23.42
CA GLY A 16 32.43 59.14 -23.95
C GLY A 16 33.60 58.25 -24.36
N GLY A 17 33.41 57.47 -25.43
CA GLY A 17 34.45 56.60 -25.97
C GLY A 17 35.42 57.40 -26.83
N VAL A 18 36.53 57.86 -26.25
CA VAL A 18 37.71 58.33 -26.98
C VAL A 18 38.82 57.29 -26.79
N SER A 19 39.22 56.67 -27.89
CA SER A 19 40.44 55.87 -27.96
C SER A 19 41.66 56.79 -27.86
N VAL A 20 42.54 56.52 -26.90
CA VAL A 20 43.95 56.93 -26.97
C VAL A 20 44.80 55.69 -26.68
N ALA A 21 45.59 55.31 -27.68
CA ALA A 21 46.71 54.41 -27.55
C ALA A 21 47.86 55.16 -26.85
N GLY A 22 48.46 54.55 -25.83
CA GLY A 22 49.69 55.05 -25.22
C GLY A 22 49.83 54.67 -23.76
N ALA A 23 50.78 53.78 -23.50
CA ALA A 23 51.55 53.57 -22.27
C ALA A 23 50.98 54.16 -20.96
N GLU A 24 50.67 53.28 -20.00
CA GLU A 24 51.39 53.22 -18.72
C GLU A 24 50.77 52.12 -17.84
N ALA A 25 51.54 51.05 -17.67
CA ALA A 25 51.26 49.97 -16.76
C ALA A 25 51.32 50.49 -15.31
N LYS A 26 50.17 50.88 -14.72
CA LYS A 26 50.00 51.00 -13.25
C LYS A 26 48.57 51.31 -12.78
N GLN A 27 47.52 50.77 -13.40
CA GLN A 27 46.17 51.02 -12.88
C GLN A 27 45.17 49.89 -13.15
N ASP A 28 45.50 48.64 -12.76
CA ASP A 28 44.56 47.53 -12.99
C ASP A 28 44.47 46.53 -11.82
N LYS A 29 44.86 46.98 -10.61
CA LYS A 29 44.68 46.18 -9.38
C LYS A 29 43.43 46.58 -8.60
N SER A 30 42.93 47.81 -8.70
CA SER A 30 41.76 48.27 -7.93
C SER A 30 40.42 47.80 -8.52
N ALA A 31 40.25 47.88 -9.85
CA ALA A 31 39.03 47.42 -10.53
C ALA A 31 38.83 45.89 -10.38
N ALA A 32 39.90 45.10 -10.56
CA ALA A 32 39.87 43.65 -10.33
C ALA A 32 39.62 43.30 -8.85
N GLN A 33 40.03 44.14 -7.90
CA GLN A 33 39.82 43.95 -6.47
C GLN A 33 38.39 44.30 -6.04
N GLU A 34 37.77 45.33 -6.62
CA GLU A 34 36.37 45.69 -6.40
C GLU A 34 35.41 44.66 -6.99
N VAL A 35 35.64 44.19 -8.21
CA VAL A 35 34.83 43.10 -8.82
C VAL A 35 34.91 41.82 -7.98
N ARG A 36 36.08 41.50 -7.41
CA ARG A 36 36.24 40.37 -6.48
C ARG A 36 35.50 40.57 -5.16
N LYS A 37 35.40 41.80 -4.65
CA LYS A 37 34.68 42.12 -3.41
C LYS A 37 33.17 42.07 -3.62
N GLN A 38 32.67 42.66 -4.71
CA GLN A 38 31.25 42.60 -5.10
C GLN A 38 30.78 41.15 -5.35
N ASN A 39 31.59 40.32 -5.98
CA ASN A 39 31.28 38.90 -6.19
C ASN A 39 31.24 38.10 -4.87
N LYS A 40 32.07 38.45 -3.88
CA LYS A 40 32.01 37.83 -2.53
C LYS A 40 30.73 38.22 -1.79
N GLU A 41 30.33 39.48 -1.86
CA GLU A 41 29.11 40.00 -1.23
C GLU A 41 27.84 39.41 -1.86
N ALA A 42 27.79 39.33 -3.20
CA ALA A 42 26.70 38.67 -3.92
C ALA A 42 26.55 37.18 -3.52
N LYS A 43 27.68 36.45 -3.38
CA LYS A 43 27.67 35.05 -2.91
C LYS A 43 27.23 34.90 -1.46
N GLN A 44 27.49 35.87 -0.60
CA GLN A 44 27.01 35.84 0.78
C GLN A 44 25.51 36.10 0.85
N GLN A 45 25.00 37.05 0.05
CA GLN A 45 23.57 37.29 -0.09
C GLN A 45 22.84 36.05 -0.61
N GLU A 46 23.36 35.39 -1.65
CA GLU A 46 22.77 34.15 -2.18
C GLU A 46 22.73 33.01 -1.14
N LYS A 47 23.78 32.89 -0.32
CA LYS A 47 23.80 31.91 0.78
C LYS A 47 22.80 32.25 1.88
N TRP A 48 22.59 33.54 2.15
CA TRP A 48 21.60 34.02 3.10
C TRP A 48 20.17 33.78 2.62
N THR A 49 19.86 34.14 1.36
CA THR A 49 18.53 33.90 0.79
C THR A 49 18.17 32.42 0.80
N LYS A 50 19.09 31.54 0.40
CA LYS A 50 18.89 30.07 0.47
C LYS A 50 18.66 29.58 1.91
N ALA A 51 19.43 30.07 2.87
CA ALA A 51 19.24 29.69 4.28
C ALA A 51 17.91 30.20 4.84
N VAL A 52 17.48 31.42 4.49
CA VAL A 52 16.16 31.97 4.88
C VAL A 52 15.02 31.17 4.25
N GLU A 53 15.13 30.78 2.98
CA GLU A 53 14.15 29.92 2.32
C GLU A 53 14.05 28.53 2.96
N GLU A 54 15.18 27.92 3.31
CA GLU A 54 15.19 26.63 4.01
C GLU A 54 14.64 26.74 5.43
N ALA A 55 15.03 27.78 6.17
CA ALA A 55 14.51 28.07 7.50
C ALA A 55 12.99 28.27 7.48
N THR A 56 12.47 29.07 6.56
CA THR A 56 11.02 29.31 6.43
C THR A 56 10.26 28.04 6.05
N LYS A 57 10.80 27.20 5.14
CA LYS A 57 10.24 25.87 4.84
C LYS A 57 10.18 24.94 6.05
N LEU A 58 11.16 25.07 6.95
CA LEU A 58 11.24 24.29 8.19
C LEU A 58 10.50 24.92 9.37
N GLY A 59 9.87 26.10 9.19
CA GLY A 59 9.16 26.83 10.22
C GLY A 59 10.07 27.49 11.27
N LEU A 60 11.33 27.78 10.91
CA LEU A 60 12.31 28.45 11.76
C LEU A 60 12.25 29.97 11.55
N GLY A 61 12.25 30.74 12.64
CA GLY A 61 12.35 32.21 12.59
C GLY A 61 13.74 32.67 12.16
N THR A 62 13.82 33.73 11.35
CA THR A 62 15.07 34.25 10.76
C THR A 62 15.55 35.56 11.39
N ASP A 63 14.71 36.21 12.19
CA ASP A 63 14.99 37.53 12.75
C ASP A 63 16.14 37.50 13.76
N GLY A 64 17.08 38.43 13.61
CA GLY A 64 18.21 38.59 14.54
C GLY A 64 19.28 37.49 14.48
N LYS A 65 19.20 36.55 13.53
CA LYS A 65 20.16 35.43 13.41
C LYS A 65 21.23 35.71 12.38
N THR A 66 22.44 35.25 12.69
CA THR A 66 23.54 35.19 11.71
C THR A 66 23.36 33.99 10.77
N LEU A 67 24.00 34.04 9.60
CA LEU A 67 23.98 32.94 8.63
C LEU A 67 24.45 31.59 9.24
N GLU A 68 25.42 31.63 10.14
CA GLU A 68 25.94 30.42 10.80
C GLU A 68 24.95 29.84 11.79
N GLN A 69 24.34 30.70 12.62
CA GLN A 69 23.27 30.28 13.54
C GLN A 69 22.09 29.69 12.78
N LEU A 70 21.66 30.33 11.70
CA LEU A 70 20.54 29.85 10.89
C LEU A 70 20.83 28.49 10.25
N LYS A 71 22.04 28.29 9.70
CA LYS A 71 22.46 26.99 9.16
C LYS A 71 22.52 25.90 10.21
N LEU A 72 22.97 26.23 11.42
CA LEU A 72 23.05 25.28 12.52
C LEU A 72 21.65 24.84 12.95
N GLU A 73 20.71 25.77 13.08
CA GLU A 73 19.32 25.45 13.38
C GLU A 73 18.64 24.63 12.28
N ILE A 74 18.88 24.95 11.00
CA ILE A 74 18.38 24.16 9.86
C ILE A 74 18.89 22.73 9.92
N LYS A 75 20.19 22.54 10.19
CA LYS A 75 20.80 21.21 10.35
C LYS A 75 20.18 20.45 11.52
N ALA A 76 20.07 21.08 12.68
CA ALA A 76 19.45 20.48 13.86
C ALA A 76 17.99 20.06 13.58
N LYS A 77 17.22 20.91 12.87
CA LYS A 77 15.84 20.58 12.49
C LYS A 77 15.76 19.43 11.49
N HIS A 78 16.68 19.37 10.53
CA HIS A 78 16.78 18.23 9.62
C HIS A 78 17.12 16.94 10.38
N GLU A 79 18.07 16.98 11.30
CA GLU A 79 18.43 15.83 12.14
C GLU A 79 17.25 15.37 12.99
N GLU A 80 16.53 16.29 13.63
CA GLU A 80 15.30 16.01 14.38
C GLU A 80 14.24 15.32 13.49
N GLN A 81 13.99 15.84 12.28
CA GLN A 81 13.05 15.23 11.34
C GLN A 81 13.50 13.84 10.88
N GLN A 82 14.80 13.63 10.69
CA GLN A 82 15.34 12.34 10.27
C GLN A 82 15.25 11.31 11.39
N GLN A 83 15.51 11.70 12.65
CA GLN A 83 15.29 10.85 13.81
C GLN A 83 13.80 10.51 13.99
N ALA A 84 12.91 11.50 13.86
CA ALA A 84 11.47 11.27 13.93
C ALA A 84 10.97 10.33 12.81
N ARG A 85 11.51 10.44 11.60
CA ARG A 85 11.22 9.51 10.49
C ARG A 85 11.77 8.11 10.78
N LEU A 86 12.98 8.02 11.30
CA LEU A 86 13.60 6.74 11.69
C LEU A 86 12.77 6.05 12.77
N ALA A 87 12.35 6.77 13.81
CA ALA A 87 11.46 6.28 14.87
C ALA A 87 10.12 5.77 14.31
N LYS A 88 9.55 6.47 13.33
CA LYS A 88 8.30 6.03 12.66
C LYS A 88 8.51 4.76 11.82
N PHE A 89 9.66 4.59 11.18
CA PHE A 89 9.95 3.40 10.39
C PHE A 89 10.33 2.21 11.25
N THR A 90 11.13 2.40 12.30
CA THR A 90 11.44 1.36 13.28
C THR A 90 10.17 0.83 13.94
N ALA A 91 9.31 1.71 14.49
CA ALA A 91 8.04 1.29 15.07
C ALA A 91 7.10 0.57 14.09
N LYS A 92 7.18 0.87 12.78
CA LYS A 92 6.44 0.12 11.75
C LYS A 92 7.08 -1.24 11.46
N ALA A 93 8.40 -1.29 11.37
CA ALA A 93 9.14 -2.52 11.16
C ALA A 93 8.95 -3.49 12.33
N ASP A 94 8.99 -3.02 13.58
CA ASP A 94 8.75 -3.83 14.77
C ASP A 94 7.35 -4.47 14.75
N LYS A 95 6.32 -3.69 14.38
CA LYS A 95 4.95 -4.20 14.19
C LYS A 95 4.84 -5.26 13.09
N LEU A 96 5.75 -5.23 12.12
CA LEU A 96 5.80 -6.18 11.01
C LEU A 96 6.78 -7.33 11.28
N GLY A 97 7.48 -7.33 12.43
CA GLY A 97 8.51 -8.32 12.76
C GLY A 97 9.77 -8.22 11.89
N ILE A 98 10.07 -7.04 11.35
CA ILE A 98 11.23 -6.80 10.50
C ILE A 98 12.40 -6.34 11.37
N GLU A 99 13.53 -7.03 11.28
CA GLU A 99 14.76 -6.67 11.98
C GLU A 99 15.26 -5.27 11.56
N THR A 100 15.50 -4.40 12.54
CA THR A 100 15.92 -3.00 12.32
C THR A 100 17.32 -2.70 12.83
N ALA A 101 17.96 -3.61 13.59
CA ALA A 101 19.29 -3.41 14.13
C ALA A 101 20.32 -3.11 13.02
N GLY A 102 21.10 -2.04 13.22
CA GLY A 102 22.15 -1.61 12.30
C GLY A 102 21.67 -1.01 10.96
N LYS A 103 20.36 -0.86 10.73
CA LYS A 103 19.83 -0.36 9.45
C LYS A 103 19.56 1.14 9.49
N THR A 104 19.82 1.80 8.37
CA THR A 104 19.43 3.19 8.13
C THR A 104 17.93 3.31 7.88
N GLY A 105 17.36 4.51 8.07
CA GLY A 105 15.93 4.74 7.80
C GLY A 105 15.51 4.45 6.36
N LYS A 106 16.43 4.56 5.39
CA LYS A 106 16.18 4.18 3.99
C LYS A 106 16.05 2.67 3.83
N GLU A 107 16.94 1.91 4.47
CA GLU A 107 16.93 0.44 4.44
C GLU A 107 15.72 -0.13 5.16
N ILE A 108 15.35 0.42 6.32
CA ILE A 108 14.13 0.02 7.04
C ILE A 108 12.90 0.26 6.16
N LYS A 109 12.81 1.43 5.50
CA LYS A 109 11.72 1.73 4.56
C LYS A 109 11.68 0.74 3.39
N ALA A 110 12.84 0.39 2.83
CA ALA A 110 12.94 -0.58 1.74
C ALA A 110 12.50 -1.98 2.20
N ALA A 111 12.92 -2.42 3.39
CA ALA A 111 12.51 -3.69 3.98
C ALA A 111 11.00 -3.75 4.23
N ILE A 112 10.40 -2.69 4.77
CA ILE A 112 8.93 -2.59 4.93
C ILE A 112 8.21 -2.72 3.58
N LYS A 113 8.74 -2.07 2.53
CA LYS A 113 8.16 -2.14 1.18
C LYS A 113 8.27 -3.57 0.62
N ALA A 114 9.41 -4.22 0.78
CA ALA A 114 9.64 -5.60 0.36
C ALA A 114 8.68 -6.56 1.07
N PHE A 115 8.52 -6.45 2.38
CA PHE A 115 7.57 -7.24 3.17
C PHE A 115 6.13 -7.13 2.63
N HIS A 116 5.68 -5.92 2.30
CA HIS A 116 4.34 -5.73 1.72
C HIS A 116 4.21 -6.30 0.31
N ALA A 117 5.27 -6.25 -0.50
CA ALA A 117 5.27 -6.84 -1.84
C ALA A 117 5.16 -8.37 -1.77
N GLU A 118 6.00 -9.01 -0.95
CA GLU A 118 5.96 -10.46 -0.72
C GLU A 118 4.60 -10.92 -0.15
N ARG A 119 4.08 -10.19 0.84
CA ARG A 119 2.75 -10.47 1.40
C ARG A 119 1.64 -10.32 0.36
N LYS A 120 1.78 -9.39 -0.59
CA LYS A 120 0.81 -9.19 -1.67
C LYS A 120 0.86 -10.35 -2.67
N GLU A 121 2.04 -10.81 -3.04
CA GLU A 121 2.22 -11.97 -3.94
C GLU A 121 1.67 -13.25 -3.34
N THR A 122 2.03 -13.56 -2.09
CA THR A 122 1.50 -14.74 -1.38
C THR A 122 -0.02 -14.71 -1.23
N LEU A 123 -0.60 -13.52 -1.00
CA LEU A 123 -2.05 -13.34 -0.98
C LEU A 123 -2.68 -13.51 -2.36
N LEU A 124 -2.05 -13.01 -3.41
CA LEU A 124 -2.51 -13.17 -4.78
C LEU A 124 -2.53 -14.67 -5.13
N GLN A 125 -1.43 -15.38 -4.91
CA GLN A 125 -1.34 -16.81 -5.17
C GLN A 125 -2.43 -17.61 -4.43
N LYS A 126 -2.59 -17.41 -3.11
CA LYS A 126 -3.63 -18.10 -2.31
C LYS A 126 -5.05 -17.81 -2.78
N VAL A 127 -5.29 -16.62 -3.30
CA VAL A 127 -6.61 -16.22 -3.79
C VAL A 127 -6.85 -16.75 -5.20
N SER A 128 -5.84 -16.73 -6.06
CA SER A 128 -5.89 -17.34 -7.39
C SER A 128 -6.09 -18.84 -7.31
N GLU A 129 -5.34 -19.57 -6.47
CA GLU A 129 -5.55 -21.01 -6.26
C GLU A 129 -6.98 -21.34 -5.80
N LYS A 130 -7.60 -20.47 -5.00
CA LYS A 130 -9.01 -20.63 -4.60
C LYS A 130 -9.97 -20.32 -5.74
N ALA A 131 -9.65 -19.33 -6.56
CA ALA A 131 -10.42 -18.98 -7.74
C ALA A 131 -10.38 -20.11 -8.78
N ASP A 132 -9.20 -20.67 -9.06
CA ASP A 132 -9.01 -21.79 -9.97
C ASP A 132 -9.82 -23.02 -9.54
N LYS A 133 -9.78 -23.37 -8.24
CA LYS A 133 -10.61 -24.44 -7.66
C LYS A 133 -12.11 -24.22 -7.81
N LEU A 134 -12.54 -22.97 -7.98
CA LEU A 134 -13.93 -22.58 -8.17
C LEU A 134 -14.27 -22.28 -9.64
N GLY A 135 -13.32 -22.44 -10.56
CA GLY A 135 -13.49 -22.15 -11.98
C GLY A 135 -13.67 -20.65 -12.28
N ILE A 136 -13.07 -19.77 -11.48
CA ILE A 136 -13.18 -18.32 -11.63
C ILE A 136 -11.98 -17.79 -12.40
N GLU A 137 -12.23 -17.14 -13.54
CA GLU A 137 -11.21 -16.43 -14.32
C GLU A 137 -10.58 -15.30 -13.49
N THR A 138 -9.25 -15.35 -13.28
CA THR A 138 -8.51 -14.35 -12.51
C THR A 138 -7.78 -13.32 -13.37
N SER A 139 -7.71 -13.53 -14.69
CA SER A 139 -6.97 -12.65 -15.60
C SER A 139 -7.50 -11.21 -15.55
N GLY A 140 -6.58 -10.24 -15.43
CA GLY A 140 -6.90 -8.81 -15.35
C GLY A 140 -7.59 -8.33 -14.07
N LYS A 141 -7.86 -9.21 -13.09
CA LYS A 141 -8.56 -8.84 -11.85
C LYS A 141 -7.60 -8.49 -10.71
N SER A 142 -8.00 -7.53 -9.88
CA SER A 142 -7.31 -7.23 -8.63
C SER A 142 -7.60 -8.30 -7.56
N ILE A 143 -6.70 -8.44 -6.58
CA ILE A 143 -6.87 -9.35 -5.43
C ILE A 143 -8.23 -9.15 -4.74
N LYS A 144 -8.71 -7.91 -4.64
CA LYS A 144 -10.01 -7.59 -4.02
C LYS A 144 -11.17 -8.15 -4.83
N GLN A 145 -11.13 -8.00 -6.16
CA GLN A 145 -12.15 -8.54 -7.06
C GLN A 145 -12.15 -10.07 -7.03
N ILE A 146 -10.99 -10.71 -7.14
CA ILE A 146 -10.91 -12.17 -7.08
C ILE A 146 -11.46 -12.70 -5.75
N LYS A 147 -11.15 -12.04 -4.61
CA LYS A 147 -11.74 -12.41 -3.31
C LYS A 147 -13.27 -12.28 -3.28
N ALA A 148 -13.81 -11.23 -3.90
CA ALA A 148 -15.26 -11.03 -3.96
C ALA A 148 -15.92 -12.15 -4.79
N ASP A 149 -15.36 -12.45 -5.96
CA ASP A 149 -15.85 -13.51 -6.86
C ASP A 149 -15.78 -14.88 -6.17
N VAL A 150 -14.65 -15.19 -5.52
CA VAL A 150 -14.48 -16.42 -4.73
C VAL A 150 -15.56 -16.52 -3.65
N LYS A 151 -15.84 -15.43 -2.93
CA LYS A 151 -16.87 -15.42 -1.89
C LYS A 151 -18.27 -15.63 -2.47
N ALA A 152 -18.58 -14.99 -3.60
CA ALA A 152 -19.86 -15.14 -4.28
C ALA A 152 -20.07 -16.58 -4.77
N LYS A 153 -19.07 -17.16 -5.45
CA LYS A 153 -19.15 -18.54 -5.95
C LYS A 153 -19.25 -19.57 -4.82
N GLN A 154 -18.57 -19.34 -3.69
CA GLN A 154 -18.73 -20.17 -2.51
C GLN A 154 -20.12 -20.07 -1.88
N ALA A 155 -20.76 -18.90 -1.91
CA ALA A 155 -22.12 -18.73 -1.42
C ALA A 155 -23.14 -19.46 -2.32
N GLU A 156 -22.99 -19.34 -3.64
CA GLU A 156 -23.79 -20.06 -4.63
C GLU A 156 -23.69 -21.58 -4.44
N GLN A 157 -22.48 -22.14 -4.36
CA GLN A 157 -22.29 -23.57 -4.11
C GLN A 157 -22.86 -24.05 -2.77
N LYS A 158 -22.87 -23.19 -1.74
CA LYS A 158 -23.50 -23.52 -0.45
C LYS A 158 -25.01 -23.57 -0.59
N GLN A 159 -25.62 -22.61 -1.27
CA GLN A 159 -27.06 -22.59 -1.52
C GLN A 159 -27.49 -23.81 -2.36
N GLU A 160 -26.75 -24.13 -3.43
CA GLU A 160 -27.04 -25.30 -4.26
C GLU A 160 -26.95 -26.61 -3.45
N LYS A 161 -25.94 -26.74 -2.57
CA LYS A 161 -25.83 -27.89 -1.66
C LYS A 161 -26.98 -27.98 -0.68
N ILE A 162 -27.44 -26.85 -0.14
CA ILE A 162 -28.60 -26.81 0.75
C ILE A 162 -29.85 -27.25 -0.03
N ALA A 163 -30.10 -26.69 -1.22
CA ALA A 163 -31.23 -27.06 -2.06
C ALA A 163 -31.25 -28.57 -2.37
N LYS A 164 -30.10 -29.14 -2.77
CA LYS A 164 -29.96 -30.60 -3.02
C LYS A 164 -30.17 -31.46 -1.77
N LEU A 165 -29.84 -30.96 -0.58
CA LEU A 165 -30.11 -31.66 0.68
C LEU A 165 -31.59 -31.60 1.02
N THR A 166 -32.23 -30.43 0.86
CA THR A 166 -33.66 -30.26 1.08
C THR A 166 -34.47 -31.13 0.12
N GLU A 167 -34.14 -31.15 -1.17
CA GLU A 167 -34.79 -32.01 -2.17
C GLU A 167 -34.68 -33.50 -1.78
N LYS A 168 -33.48 -33.97 -1.43
CA LYS A 168 -33.28 -35.36 -0.96
C LYS A 168 -33.99 -35.68 0.34
N ALA A 169 -34.15 -34.71 1.23
CA ALA A 169 -34.91 -34.90 2.45
C ALA A 169 -36.40 -35.08 2.12
N SER A 170 -36.95 -34.25 1.22
CA SER A 170 -38.33 -34.36 0.74
C SER A 170 -38.61 -35.69 0.03
N GLU A 171 -37.70 -36.16 -0.84
CA GLU A 171 -37.82 -37.48 -1.49
C GLU A 171 -37.90 -38.63 -0.48
N LEU A 172 -37.20 -38.49 0.65
CA LEU A 172 -37.17 -39.47 1.73
C LEU A 172 -38.25 -39.21 2.80
N GLN A 173 -39.13 -38.23 2.58
CA GLN A 173 -40.17 -37.80 3.52
C GLN A 173 -39.61 -37.42 4.91
N ILE A 174 -38.39 -36.88 4.93
CA ILE A 174 -37.74 -36.39 6.16
C ILE A 174 -38.19 -34.95 6.38
N GLU A 175 -38.81 -34.70 7.53
CA GLU A 175 -39.16 -33.34 7.92
C GLU A 175 -37.89 -32.53 8.21
N THR A 176 -37.73 -31.41 7.50
CA THR A 176 -36.55 -30.54 7.62
C THR A 176 -36.80 -29.30 8.49
N THR A 177 -38.04 -29.09 8.92
CA THR A 177 -38.48 -27.94 9.70
C THR A 177 -37.77 -27.92 11.06
N GLY A 178 -37.07 -26.83 11.36
CA GLY A 178 -36.34 -26.68 12.63
C GLY A 178 -35.00 -27.43 12.72
N LEU A 179 -34.60 -28.18 11.69
CA LEU A 179 -33.31 -28.88 11.66
C LEU A 179 -32.21 -28.04 11.01
N THR A 180 -30.98 -28.19 11.51
CA THR A 180 -29.78 -27.62 10.89
C THR A 180 -29.35 -28.44 9.67
N VAL A 181 -28.59 -27.84 8.75
CA VAL A 181 -28.05 -28.53 7.55
C VAL A 181 -27.27 -29.81 7.91
N LYS A 182 -26.59 -29.83 9.06
CA LYS A 182 -25.87 -31.01 9.53
C LYS A 182 -26.83 -32.13 9.94
N GLU A 183 -27.90 -31.79 10.66
CA GLU A 183 -28.93 -32.74 11.11
C GLU A 183 -29.72 -33.29 9.93
N VAL A 184 -30.13 -32.44 8.98
CA VAL A 184 -30.78 -32.88 7.73
C VAL A 184 -29.89 -33.86 6.97
N LYS A 185 -28.58 -33.58 6.87
CA LYS A 185 -27.62 -34.49 6.22
C LYS A 185 -27.47 -35.82 6.96
N ALA A 186 -27.49 -35.81 8.29
CA ALA A 186 -27.42 -37.02 9.11
C ALA A 186 -28.69 -37.88 8.93
N ALA A 187 -29.87 -37.27 9.04
CA ALA A 187 -31.15 -37.93 8.83
C ALA A 187 -31.23 -38.58 7.42
N ILE A 188 -30.85 -37.86 6.37
CA ILE A 188 -30.78 -38.43 5.00
C ILE A 188 -29.88 -39.67 4.95
N LYS A 189 -28.73 -39.65 5.65
CA LYS A 189 -27.79 -40.78 5.64
C LYS A 189 -28.38 -42.00 6.36
N GLU A 190 -29.04 -41.79 7.50
CA GLU A 190 -29.69 -42.84 8.28
C GLU A 190 -30.86 -43.46 7.52
N THR A 191 -31.75 -42.64 6.95
CA THR A 191 -32.89 -43.13 6.16
C THR A 191 -32.44 -43.92 4.93
N LYS A 192 -31.39 -43.46 4.23
CA LYS A 192 -30.82 -44.21 3.11
C LYS A 192 -30.18 -45.54 3.53
N ALA A 193 -29.55 -45.59 4.70
CA ALA A 193 -28.99 -46.83 5.22
C ALA A 193 -30.10 -47.84 5.57
N ALA A 194 -31.17 -47.39 6.22
CA ALA A 194 -32.34 -48.20 6.57
C ALA A 194 -33.04 -48.77 5.31
N GLN A 195 -33.31 -47.94 4.29
CA GLN A 195 -33.88 -48.40 3.02
C GLN A 195 -33.00 -49.44 2.32
N LYS A 196 -31.68 -49.26 2.36
CA LYS A 196 -30.75 -50.21 1.72
C LYS A 196 -30.79 -51.58 2.41
N GLU A 197 -30.87 -51.63 3.74
CA GLU A 197 -31.00 -52.88 4.47
C GLU A 197 -32.38 -53.53 4.27
N ALA A 198 -33.46 -52.74 4.27
CA ALA A 198 -34.80 -53.24 3.96
C ALA A 198 -34.88 -53.86 2.55
N ASN A 199 -34.33 -53.19 1.54
CA ASN A 199 -34.29 -53.71 0.17
C ASN A 199 -33.45 -54.98 0.04
N LYS A 200 -32.33 -55.09 0.79
CA LYS A 200 -31.54 -56.33 0.82
C LYS A 200 -32.30 -57.48 1.49
N ALA A 201 -33.03 -57.21 2.57
CA ALA A 201 -33.86 -58.18 3.24
C ALA A 201 -34.98 -58.68 2.33
N ALA A 202 -35.74 -57.77 1.72
CA ALA A 202 -36.80 -58.10 0.76
C ALA A 202 -36.28 -58.92 -0.43
N LYS A 203 -35.10 -58.57 -0.97
CA LYS A 203 -34.49 -59.33 -2.08
C LYS A 203 -34.03 -60.72 -1.67
N LYS A 204 -33.60 -60.92 -0.42
CA LYS A 204 -33.25 -62.25 0.11
C LYS A 204 -34.50 -63.11 0.33
N GLU A 205 -35.60 -62.51 0.80
CA GLU A 205 -36.88 -63.20 0.98
C GLU A 205 -37.48 -63.60 -0.36
N ALA A 206 -37.58 -62.68 -1.33
CA ALA A 206 -38.06 -62.98 -2.68
C ALA A 206 -37.25 -64.11 -3.36
N LYS A 207 -35.92 -64.15 -3.15
CA LYS A 207 -35.06 -65.21 -3.69
C LYS A 207 -35.24 -66.57 -2.99
N LYS A 208 -35.64 -66.57 -1.70
CA LYS A 208 -36.00 -67.79 -0.96
C LYS A 208 -37.36 -68.32 -1.41
N GLU A 209 -38.34 -67.45 -1.65
CA GLU A 209 -39.67 -67.82 -2.13
C GLU A 209 -39.60 -68.38 -3.57
N ALA A 210 -38.91 -67.69 -4.48
CA ALA A 210 -38.73 -68.18 -5.85
C ALA A 210 -38.02 -69.56 -5.91
N LYS A 211 -37.08 -69.84 -4.99
CA LYS A 211 -36.45 -71.16 -4.87
C LYS A 211 -37.37 -72.24 -4.29
N LYS A 212 -38.36 -71.87 -3.48
CA LYS A 212 -39.36 -72.81 -2.94
C LYS A 212 -40.40 -73.16 -4.00
N GLU A 213 -40.82 -72.21 -4.82
CA GLU A 213 -41.77 -72.45 -5.92
C GLU A 213 -41.14 -73.29 -7.04
N ALA A 214 -39.89 -73.00 -7.43
CA ALA A 214 -39.17 -73.79 -8.45
C ALA A 214 -38.82 -75.23 -8.02
N LYS A 215 -39.00 -75.60 -6.75
CA LYS A 215 -38.83 -76.97 -6.24
C LYS A 215 -40.16 -77.74 -6.15
N LYS A 216 -41.29 -77.07 -6.34
CA LYS A 216 -42.64 -77.66 -6.30
C LYS A 216 -43.24 -77.89 -7.69
N ALA A 217 -42.62 -77.34 -8.74
CA ALA A 217 -42.87 -77.65 -10.14
C ALA A 217 -41.90 -78.73 -10.63
#